data_AF-A0A9D6N717-F1
#
_entry.id   AF-A0A9D6N717-F1
#
_cell.length_a   1.000
_cell.length_b   1.000
_cell.length_c   1.000
_cell.angle_alpha   90.00
_cell.angle_beta   90.00
_cell.angle_gamma   90.00
#
_symmetry.space_group_name_H-M   'P 1'
#
loop_
_entity.id
_entity.type
_entity.pdbx_description
1 polymer ?
#
loop_
_entity_poly.entity_id
_entity_poly.type
_entity_poly.pdbx_seq_one_letter_code
_entity_poly.pdbx_strand_id
1 'polypeptide(L)'
;MSAKMLKYDVNARKALERGTDILANAVRITLGPRGRNVVLDKKFGSPTITKDGVTVAKEIEVEDPFENMGAQLVREVASKTNDIAGDGTTTSTVLAHAIVTEGLKNLAAGSNPMLLKRGIEQATETVVEALRKMAQKIDTKEEIASVATNS
;
A
#
# COMPACT_ATOMS: atom_id res chain seq x y z
N MET A 1 19.67 22.09 -16.42
CA MET A 1 18.67 21.49 -15.51
C MET A 1 17.31 22.03 -15.90
N SER A 2 16.28 21.18 -15.99
CA SER A 2 14.90 21.64 -16.21
C SER A 2 14.40 22.41 -14.98
N ALA A 3 13.49 23.36 -15.21
CA ALA A 3 12.83 24.10 -14.14
C ALA A 3 12.04 23.16 -13.22
N LYS A 4 11.98 23.49 -11.92
CA LYS A 4 11.24 22.71 -10.92
C LYS A 4 9.81 23.22 -10.80
N MET A 5 8.85 22.30 -10.71
CA MET A 5 7.47 22.62 -10.36
C MET A 5 7.29 22.58 -8.85
N LEU A 6 6.53 23.52 -8.30
CA LEU A 6 6.29 23.66 -6.87
C LEU A 6 4.78 23.65 -6.61
N LYS A 7 4.32 22.77 -5.71
CA LYS A 7 2.96 22.76 -5.15
C LYS A 7 3.09 22.84 -3.63
N TYR A 8 2.16 23.54 -2.98
CA TYR A 8 2.17 23.78 -1.55
C TYR A 8 0.87 23.34 -0.89
N ASP A 9 0.94 23.16 0.43
CA ASP A 9 -0.19 22.97 1.33
C ASP A 9 -1.23 21.95 0.84
N VAL A 10 -2.49 22.35 0.79
CA VAL A 10 -3.63 21.50 0.44
C VAL A 10 -3.54 21.02 -1.01
N ASN A 11 -3.02 21.84 -1.92
CA ASN A 11 -2.91 21.47 -3.33
C ASN A 11 -1.87 20.36 -3.56
N ALA A 12 -0.74 20.41 -2.82
CA ALA A 12 0.24 19.33 -2.82
C ALA A 12 -0.36 18.05 -2.22
N ARG A 13 -1.00 18.15 -1.04
CA ARG A 13 -1.60 17.01 -0.35
C ARG A 13 -2.67 16.31 -1.17
N LYS A 14 -3.60 17.06 -1.79
CA LYS A 14 -4.64 16.50 -2.66
C LYS A 14 -4.08 15.81 -3.90
N ALA A 15 -2.97 16.30 -4.46
CA ALA A 15 -2.33 15.63 -5.59
C ALA A 15 -1.71 14.29 -5.15
N LEU A 16 -1.01 14.27 -4.02
CA LEU A 16 -0.49 13.02 -3.45
C LEU A 16 -1.60 12.02 -3.14
N GLU A 17 -2.70 12.50 -2.53
CA GLU A 17 -3.89 11.68 -2.22
C GLU A 17 -4.47 11.00 -3.45
N ARG A 18 -4.69 11.73 -4.56
CA ARG A 18 -5.18 11.15 -5.80
C ARG A 18 -4.24 10.07 -6.35
N GLY A 19 -2.94 10.29 -6.27
CA GLY A 19 -1.93 9.30 -6.62
C GLY A 19 -2.03 8.01 -5.80
N THR A 20 -2.11 8.17 -4.47
CA THR A 20 -2.30 7.09 -3.51
C THR A 20 -3.60 6.33 -3.79
N ASP A 21 -4.71 7.04 -4.07
CA ASP A 21 -6.00 6.45 -4.42
C ASP A 21 -5.94 5.60 -5.69
N ILE A 22 -5.27 6.08 -6.75
CA ILE A 22 -5.12 5.36 -8.02
C ILE A 22 -4.46 4.00 -7.77
N LEU A 23 -3.33 3.99 -7.07
CA LEU A 23 -2.60 2.76 -6.80
C LEU A 23 -3.39 1.82 -5.88
N ALA A 24 -3.91 2.35 -4.78
CA ALA A 24 -4.63 1.54 -3.80
C ALA A 24 -5.91 0.92 -4.38
N ASN A 25 -6.66 1.64 -5.20
CA ASN A 25 -7.89 1.13 -5.82
C ASN A 25 -7.62 0.03 -6.84
N ALA A 26 -6.52 0.11 -7.58
CA ALA A 26 -6.12 -0.94 -8.51
C ALA A 26 -5.63 -2.21 -7.78
N VAL A 27 -4.87 -2.04 -6.70
CA VAL A 27 -4.30 -3.16 -5.93
C VAL A 27 -5.34 -3.83 -5.04
N ARG A 28 -6.21 -3.08 -4.35
CA ARG A 28 -7.13 -3.65 -3.35
C ARG A 28 -8.10 -4.70 -3.90
N ILE A 29 -8.44 -4.64 -5.18
CA ILE A 29 -9.39 -5.58 -5.78
C ILE A 29 -8.82 -6.98 -5.92
N THR A 30 -7.49 -7.14 -5.81
CA THR A 30 -6.82 -8.44 -5.86
C THR A 30 -6.68 -9.10 -4.49
N LEU A 31 -7.10 -8.43 -3.41
CA LEU A 31 -6.91 -8.90 -2.03
C LEU A 31 -7.71 -10.18 -1.74
N GLY A 32 -7.01 -11.18 -1.18
CA GLY A 32 -7.60 -12.41 -0.62
C GLY A 32 -8.00 -13.46 -1.66
N PRO A 33 -8.56 -14.61 -1.22
CA PRO A 33 -8.84 -15.76 -2.08
C PRO A 33 -9.91 -15.49 -3.16
N ARG A 34 -10.73 -14.45 -2.95
CA ARG A 34 -11.74 -13.96 -3.90
C ARG A 34 -11.31 -12.70 -4.64
N GLY A 35 -10.01 -12.41 -4.67
CA GLY A 35 -9.42 -11.35 -5.46
C GLY A 35 -9.87 -11.43 -6.92
N ARG A 36 -10.19 -10.27 -7.50
CA ARG A 36 -10.60 -10.11 -8.90
C ARG A 36 -9.37 -9.95 -9.78
N ASN A 37 -9.55 -10.29 -11.05
CA ASN A 37 -8.51 -10.12 -12.04
C ASN A 37 -8.32 -8.64 -12.39
N VAL A 38 -7.06 -8.25 -12.54
CA VAL A 38 -6.64 -7.01 -13.16
C VAL A 38 -6.09 -7.33 -14.54
N VAL A 39 -6.49 -6.55 -15.54
CA VAL A 39 -6.02 -6.68 -16.91
C VAL A 39 -5.01 -5.57 -17.16
N LEU A 40 -3.79 -5.97 -17.50
CA LEU A 40 -2.65 -5.11 -17.76
C LEU A 40 -2.33 -5.15 -19.26
N ASP A 41 -2.30 -3.98 -19.88
CA ASP A 41 -2.00 -3.87 -21.30
C ASP A 41 -0.54 -4.24 -21.61
N LYS A 42 -0.29 -4.70 -22.82
CA LYS A 42 1.05 -5.01 -23.35
C LYS A 42 1.16 -4.43 -24.75
N LYS A 43 2.27 -3.73 -25.02
CA LYS A 43 2.55 -3.13 -26.34
C LYS A 43 2.53 -4.14 -27.50
N PHE A 44 2.78 -5.42 -27.22
CA PHE A 44 2.75 -6.50 -28.20
C PHE A 44 2.13 -7.75 -27.58
N GLY A 45 1.31 -8.46 -28.36
CA GLY A 45 0.68 -9.71 -27.95
C GLY A 45 -0.60 -9.51 -27.12
N SER A 46 -0.95 -10.52 -26.33
CA SER A 46 -2.17 -10.51 -25.49
C SER A 46 -1.93 -9.80 -24.15
N PRO A 47 -2.97 -9.19 -23.55
CA PRO A 47 -2.86 -8.54 -22.26
C PRO A 47 -2.52 -9.54 -21.15
N THR A 48 -1.91 -9.05 -20.07
CA THR A 48 -1.63 -9.87 -18.88
C THR A 48 -2.82 -9.80 -17.95
N ILE A 49 -3.39 -10.95 -17.59
CA ILE A 49 -4.44 -11.04 -16.59
C ILE A 49 -3.80 -11.58 -15.31
N THR A 50 -3.87 -10.82 -14.23
CA THR A 50 -3.23 -11.20 -12.95
C THR A 50 -4.14 -10.90 -11.75
N LYS A 51 -3.93 -11.66 -10.67
CA LYS A 51 -4.45 -11.37 -9.33
C LYS A 51 -3.32 -11.02 -8.35
N ASP A 52 -2.09 -10.89 -8.83
CA ASP A 52 -0.98 -10.50 -7.98
C ASP A 52 -0.94 -8.98 -7.81
N GLY A 53 -1.20 -8.51 -6.59
CA GLY A 53 -1.16 -7.09 -6.24
C GLY A 53 0.22 -6.46 -6.44
N VAL A 54 1.31 -7.23 -6.32
CA VAL A 54 2.68 -6.72 -6.54
C VAL A 54 2.90 -6.40 -8.01
N THR A 55 2.52 -7.32 -8.89
CA THR A 55 2.58 -7.10 -10.34
C THR A 55 1.72 -5.90 -10.73
N VAL A 56 0.51 -5.79 -10.20
CA VAL A 56 -0.36 -4.63 -10.47
C VAL A 56 0.27 -3.32 -10.00
N ALA A 57 0.80 -3.27 -8.77
CA ALA A 57 1.43 -2.06 -8.23
C ALA A 57 2.66 -1.60 -9.03
N LYS A 58 3.41 -2.54 -9.63
CA LYS A 58 4.60 -2.23 -10.45
C LYS A 58 4.27 -1.54 -11.76
N GLU A 59 3.14 -1.87 -12.37
CA GLU A 59 2.70 -1.31 -13.66
C GLU A 59 2.01 0.06 -13.52
N ILE A 60 1.78 0.55 -12.31
CA ILE A 60 1.09 1.82 -12.08
C ILE A 60 2.09 2.97 -12.15
N GLU A 61 1.91 3.80 -13.17
CA GLU A 61 2.59 5.07 -13.36
C GLU A 61 1.55 6.12 -13.80
N VAL A 62 1.62 7.30 -13.19
CA VAL A 62 0.63 8.38 -13.41
C VAL A 62 1.30 9.55 -14.13
N GLU A 63 0.59 10.19 -15.06
CA GLU A 63 1.14 11.28 -15.87
C GLU A 63 1.44 12.56 -15.06
N ASP A 64 0.53 12.99 -14.16
CA ASP A 64 0.81 14.15 -13.29
C ASP A 64 1.95 13.77 -12.32
N PRO A 65 3.07 14.51 -12.29
CA PRO A 65 4.22 14.12 -11.48
C PRO A 65 3.95 14.11 -9.97
N PHE A 66 3.00 14.91 -9.48
CA PHE A 66 2.65 14.94 -8.06
C PHE A 66 1.73 13.78 -7.67
N GLU A 67 0.80 13.41 -8.55
CA GLU A 67 0.01 12.20 -8.38
C GLU A 67 0.89 10.96 -8.49
N ASN A 68 1.83 10.93 -9.44
CA ASN A 68 2.79 9.83 -9.55
C ASN A 68 3.61 9.69 -8.27
N MET A 69 4.11 10.79 -7.69
CA MET A 69 4.81 10.73 -6.39
C MET A 69 3.93 10.07 -5.30
N GLY A 70 2.64 10.40 -5.23
CA GLY A 70 1.70 9.79 -4.29
C GLY A 70 1.52 8.28 -4.52
N ALA A 71 1.44 7.86 -5.78
CA ALA A 71 1.39 6.44 -6.14
C ALA A 71 2.70 5.73 -5.77
N GLN A 72 3.85 6.32 -6.13
CA GLN A 72 5.17 5.75 -5.87
C GLN A 72 5.46 5.54 -4.37
N LEU A 73 4.98 6.45 -3.50
CA LEU A 73 5.10 6.29 -2.04
C LEU A 73 4.41 5.01 -1.55
N VAL A 74 3.20 4.74 -2.02
CA VAL A 74 2.46 3.53 -1.62
C VAL A 74 3.07 2.28 -2.25
N ARG A 75 3.55 2.38 -3.50
CA ARG A 75 4.29 1.30 -4.17
C ARG A 75 5.52 0.88 -3.37
N GLU A 76 6.25 1.85 -2.83
CA GLU A 76 7.44 1.56 -2.01
C GLU A 76 7.09 0.82 -0.72
N VAL A 77 5.98 1.19 -0.07
CA VAL A 77 5.45 0.45 1.10
C VAL A 77 5.14 -0.99 0.72
N ALA A 78 4.45 -1.21 -0.40
CA ALA A 78 4.12 -2.55 -0.88
C ALA A 78 5.36 -3.39 -1.18
N SER A 79 6.37 -2.80 -1.84
CA SER A 79 7.61 -3.50 -2.20
C SER A 79 8.42 -3.92 -0.98
N LYS A 80 8.57 -3.03 0.01
CA LYS A 80 9.36 -3.33 1.21
C LYS A 80 8.77 -4.47 2.04
N THR A 81 7.44 -4.54 2.14
CA THR A 81 6.78 -5.68 2.81
C THR A 81 7.10 -6.98 2.08
N ASN A 82 7.03 -6.98 0.74
CA ASN A 82 7.35 -8.16 -0.06
C ASN A 82 8.79 -8.65 0.17
N ASP A 83 9.75 -7.73 0.20
CA ASP A 83 11.17 -8.07 0.27
C ASP A 83 11.56 -8.72 1.60
N ILE A 84 10.85 -8.41 2.68
CA ILE A 84 11.12 -8.93 4.03
C ILE A 84 10.23 -10.13 4.36
N ALA A 85 8.94 -10.04 4.07
CA ALA A 85 7.94 -11.02 4.51
C ALA A 85 7.52 -12.01 3.42
N GLY A 86 7.74 -11.69 2.14
CA GLY A 86 7.33 -12.51 0.99
C GLY A 86 5.84 -12.45 0.62
N ASP A 87 4.99 -11.85 1.48
CA ASP A 87 3.56 -11.61 1.27
C ASP A 87 3.11 -10.37 2.06
N GLY A 88 1.85 -9.94 1.92
CA GLY A 88 1.24 -8.84 2.66
C GLY A 88 1.33 -7.49 1.96
N THR A 89 1.72 -7.48 0.69
CA THR A 89 1.90 -6.28 -0.14
C THR A 89 0.59 -5.55 -0.36
N THR A 90 -0.46 -6.30 -0.71
CA THR A 90 -1.83 -5.79 -0.90
C THR A 90 -2.40 -5.28 0.43
N THR A 91 -2.20 -6.02 1.53
CA THR A 91 -2.62 -5.62 2.88
C THR A 91 -1.94 -4.32 3.31
N SER A 92 -0.63 -4.21 3.12
CA SER A 92 0.15 -3.02 3.46
C SER A 92 -0.30 -1.80 2.64
N THR A 93 -0.59 -1.99 1.36
CA THR A 93 -1.12 -0.97 0.46
C THR A 93 -2.46 -0.43 0.96
N VAL A 94 -3.38 -1.33 1.34
CA VAL A 94 -4.72 -0.95 1.83
C VAL A 94 -4.64 -0.24 3.18
N LEU A 95 -3.76 -0.68 4.09
CA LEU A 95 -3.54 -0.01 5.37
C LEU A 95 -2.91 1.37 5.20
N ALA A 96 -1.88 1.48 4.35
CA ALA A 96 -1.24 2.75 4.06
C ALA A 96 -2.22 3.76 3.46
N HIS A 97 -3.06 3.31 2.52
CA HIS A 97 -4.13 4.11 1.93
C HIS A 97 -5.08 4.65 3.00
N ALA A 98 -5.62 3.77 3.86
CA ALA A 98 -6.54 4.17 4.92
C ALA A 98 -5.92 5.19 5.91
N ILE A 99 -4.68 4.97 6.33
CA ILE A 99 -3.96 5.86 7.26
C ILE A 99 -3.72 7.23 6.61
N VAL A 100 -3.30 7.27 5.35
CA VAL A 100 -3.06 8.52 4.63
C VAL A 100 -4.36 9.29 4.44
N THR A 101 -5.43 8.66 3.96
CA THR A 101 -6.73 9.31 3.72
C THR A 101 -7.29 9.92 5.01
N GLU A 102 -7.36 9.14 6.10
CA GLU A 102 -7.87 9.67 7.37
C GLU A 102 -6.92 10.70 8.01
N GLY A 103 -5.60 10.53 7.85
CA GLY A 103 -4.62 11.51 8.28
C GLY A 103 -4.80 12.87 7.57
N LEU A 104 -4.94 12.87 6.25
CA LEU A 104 -5.17 14.07 5.44
C LEU A 104 -6.49 14.77 5.82
N LYS A 105 -7.55 14.01 6.08
CA LYS A 105 -8.83 14.54 6.56
C LYS A 105 -8.71 15.23 7.92
N ASN A 106 -7.99 14.62 8.87
CA ASN A 106 -7.75 15.23 10.18
C ASN A 106 -6.87 16.50 10.09
N LEU A 107 -5.89 16.51 9.17
CA LEU A 107 -5.09 17.70 8.90
C LEU A 107 -5.92 18.84 8.31
N ALA A 108 -6.84 18.53 7.39
CA ALA A 108 -7.76 19.52 6.85
C ALA A 108 -8.70 20.11 7.93
N ALA A 109 -8.99 19.34 8.98
CA ALA A 109 -9.73 19.78 10.16
C ALA A 109 -8.89 20.61 11.15
N GLY A 110 -7.60 20.86 10.87
CA GLY A 110 -6.72 21.68 11.70
C GLY A 110 -5.90 20.92 12.75
N SER A 111 -5.90 19.59 12.70
CA SER A 111 -5.08 18.78 13.60
C SER A 111 -3.58 19.00 13.37
N ASN A 112 -2.78 18.87 14.43
CA ASN A 112 -1.33 18.99 14.31
C ASN A 112 -0.73 17.70 13.68
N PRO A 113 -0.01 17.80 12.54
CA PRO A 113 0.56 16.64 11.85
C PRO A 113 1.55 15.84 12.70
N MET A 114 2.33 16.51 13.54
CA MET A 114 3.33 15.84 14.37
C MET A 114 2.68 15.05 15.50
N LEU A 115 1.57 15.54 16.05
CA LEU A 115 0.81 14.80 17.06
C LEU A 115 0.08 13.61 16.46
N LEU A 116 -0.54 13.78 15.29
CA LEU A 116 -1.15 12.66 14.54
C LEU A 116 -0.13 11.56 14.27
N LYS A 117 1.04 11.93 13.73
CA LYS A 117 2.12 10.97 13.46
C LYS A 117 2.52 10.20 14.73
N ARG A 118 2.78 10.92 15.84
CA ARG A 118 3.14 10.28 17.11
C ARG A 118 2.07 9.32 17.62
N GLY A 119 0.80 9.69 17.51
CA GLY A 119 -0.32 8.81 17.88
C GLY A 119 -0.39 7.56 17.02
N ILE A 120 -0.18 7.67 15.71
CA ILE A 120 -0.11 6.52 14.80
C ILE A 120 1.07 5.61 15.16
N GLU A 121 2.24 6.16 15.44
CA GLU A 121 3.44 5.39 15.84
C GLU A 121 3.18 4.60 17.14
N GLN A 122 2.63 5.23 18.17
CA GLN A 122 2.29 4.58 19.45
C GLN A 122 1.23 3.48 19.29
N ALA A 123 0.18 3.75 18.50
CA ALA A 123 -0.84 2.76 18.21
C ALA A 123 -0.26 1.57 17.43
N THR A 124 0.62 1.83 16.47
CA THR A 124 1.30 0.79 15.69
C THR A 124 2.13 -0.13 16.59
N GLU A 125 2.93 0.45 17.49
CA GLU A 125 3.74 -0.33 18.44
C GLU A 125 2.85 -1.23 19.31
N THR A 126 1.79 -0.67 19.88
CA THR A 126 0.84 -1.42 20.72
C THR A 126 0.20 -2.59 19.96
N VAL A 127 -0.23 -2.36 18.71
CA VAL A 127 -0.83 -3.40 17.86
C VAL A 127 0.19 -4.48 17.51
N VAL A 128 1.42 -4.11 17.16
CA VAL A 128 2.50 -5.07 16.85
C VAL A 128 2.81 -5.95 18.06
N GLU A 129 2.87 -5.38 19.26
CA GLU A 129 3.06 -6.15 20.49
C GLU A 129 1.92 -7.14 20.74
N ALA A 130 0.67 -6.72 20.55
CA ALA A 130 -0.49 -7.59 20.68
C ALA A 130 -0.44 -8.75 19.68
N LEU A 131 -0.12 -8.45 18.41
CA LEU A 131 0.02 -9.48 17.36
C LEU A 131 1.12 -10.49 17.71
N ARG A 132 2.27 -10.03 18.24
CA ARG A 132 3.35 -10.93 18.69
C ARG A 132 2.92 -11.85 19.83
N LYS A 133 2.09 -11.36 20.75
CA LYS A 133 1.54 -12.17 21.85
C LYS A 133 0.52 -13.21 21.37
N MET A 134 -0.18 -12.93 20.28
CA MET A 134 -1.14 -13.85 19.66
C MET A 134 -0.47 -14.85 18.70
N ALA A 135 0.75 -14.57 18.25
CA ALA A 135 1.47 -15.40 17.30
C ALA A 135 1.76 -16.80 17.89
N GLN A 136 1.44 -17.83 17.12
CA GLN A 136 1.77 -19.21 17.45
C GLN A 136 3.06 -19.62 16.73
N LYS A 137 3.95 -20.28 17.48
CA LYS A 137 5.18 -20.81 16.91
C LYS A 137 4.87 -22.07 16.11
N ILE A 138 5.43 -22.17 14.92
CA ILE A 138 5.31 -23.32 14.02
C ILE A 138 6.63 -24.07 14.07
N ASP A 139 6.61 -25.31 14.57
CA ASP A 139 7.82 -26.11 14.80
C ASP A 139 7.75 -27.49 14.15
N THR A 140 6.55 -27.96 13.77
CA THR A 140 6.34 -29.30 13.21
C THR A 140 6.20 -29.27 11.69
N LYS A 141 6.53 -30.39 11.03
CA LYS A 141 6.40 -30.50 9.56
C LYS A 141 4.94 -30.41 9.12
N GLU A 142 4.03 -30.92 9.95
CA GLU A 142 2.59 -30.90 9.72
C GLU A 142 2.05 -29.47 9.76
N GLU A 143 2.48 -28.64 10.72
CA GLU A 143 2.12 -27.22 10.80
C GLU A 143 2.68 -26.44 9.60
N ILE A 144 3.94 -26.70 9.22
CA ILE A 144 4.55 -26.07 8.03
C ILE A 144 3.75 -26.42 6.77
N ALA A 145 3.39 -27.69 6.58
CA ALA A 145 2.60 -28.14 5.43
C ALA A 145 1.20 -27.52 5.41
N SER A 146 0.56 -27.40 6.58
CA SER A 146 -0.74 -26.75 6.72
C SER A 146 -0.69 -25.29 6.28
N VAL A 147 0.32 -24.53 6.71
CA VAL A 147 0.49 -23.14 6.31
C VAL A 147 0.79 -23.02 4.81
N ALA A 148 1.71 -23.84 4.29
CA ALA A 148 2.06 -23.81 2.86
C ALA A 148 0.88 -24.14 1.93
N THR A 149 -0.08 -24.95 2.38
CA THR A 149 -1.29 -25.27 1.60
C THR A 149 -2.34 -24.16 1.64
N ASN A 150 -2.34 -23.36 2.71
CA ASN A 150 -3.33 -22.32 2.96
C ASN A 150 -2.85 -20.90 2.64
N SER A 151 -1.59 -20.74 2.25
CA SER A 151 -0.95 -19.46 1.89
C SER A 151 -0.99 -19.23 0.38
#